data_AF-A0A392PGZ5-F1
#
_entry.id   AF-A0A392PGZ5-F1
#
_cell.length_a   1.000
_cell.length_b   1.000
_cell.length_c   1.000
_cell.angle_alpha   90.00
_cell.angle_beta   90.00
_cell.angle_gamma   90.00
#
_symmetry.space_group_name_H-M   'P 1'
#
loop_
_entity.id
_entity.type
_entity.pdbx_description
1 polymer ?
#
loop_
_entity_poly.entity_id
_entity_poly.type
_entity_poly.pdbx_seq_one_letter_code
_entity_poly.pdbx_strand_id
1 'polypeptide(L)'
;MNSGKSMLREEVTGSDIAEIVSKWTGIPVSKLQQSEREKLLYLEEVLHKRVVGQDPAVKAVAEAIQRSRAGLSDPHRPIASFMFMGPTGVGKTELAKTLASYMFNTEEALVRIDMSEYMEKHAVSRLIGAPPGYVGYEEGGQLTETVRRRPYAVILFDEIEKAHSDVFNVFLQILDDGRVTDSQGRTVSFTNTVIIMTSNVGSQYILNTDDDTTPKELAYETIKQRVMDAARSIFRPEFMNRVDEYIVFQPL
;
A
#
# COMPACT_ATOMS: atom_id res chain seq x y z
N MET A 1 60.54 14.18 14.27
CA MET A 1 59.47 14.08 13.26
C MET A 1 58.67 12.81 13.54
N ASN A 2 57.50 12.91 14.17
CA ASN A 2 56.55 11.79 14.27
C ASN A 2 55.27 12.20 13.54
N SER A 3 55.06 11.55 12.40
CA SER A 3 53.90 11.70 11.52
C SER A 3 52.66 11.18 12.25
N GLY A 4 51.73 12.08 12.54
CA GLY A 4 50.39 11.75 13.03
C GLY A 4 49.58 11.09 11.92
N LYS A 5 49.39 9.76 12.00
CA LYS A 5 48.36 9.07 11.22
C LYS A 5 47.00 9.43 11.80
N SER A 6 46.24 10.20 11.04
CA SER A 6 44.82 10.49 11.27
C SER A 6 44.04 9.18 11.48
N MET A 7 43.41 9.03 12.65
CA MET A 7 42.48 7.94 12.97
C MET A 7 41.04 8.32 12.59
N LEU A 8 40.84 8.85 11.38
CA LEU A 8 39.50 9.14 10.87
C LEU A 8 39.05 7.98 9.98
N ARG A 9 37.95 7.34 10.37
CA ARG A 9 37.27 6.34 9.55
C ARG A 9 36.52 7.11 8.46
N GLU A 10 36.84 6.85 7.19
CA GLU A 10 36.27 7.60 6.05
C GLU A 10 34.86 7.15 5.65
N GLU A 11 34.35 6.05 6.21
CA GLU A 11 33.02 5.54 5.91
C GLU A 11 32.05 5.72 7.08
N VAL A 12 30.88 6.30 6.76
CA VAL A 12 29.75 6.42 7.67
C VAL A 12 28.97 5.10 7.63
N THR A 13 28.82 4.48 8.80
CA THR A 13 28.06 3.24 8.98
C THR A 13 26.64 3.53 9.48
N GLY A 14 25.75 2.53 9.38
CA GLY A 14 24.40 2.64 9.95
C GLY A 14 24.39 2.93 11.45
N SER A 15 25.41 2.46 12.19
CA SER A 15 25.59 2.78 13.62
C SER A 15 25.87 4.26 13.86
N ASP A 16 26.65 4.91 13.00
CA ASP A 16 26.99 6.32 13.13
C ASP A 16 25.75 7.20 12.88
N ILE A 17 24.94 6.82 11.88
CA ILE A 17 23.65 7.47 11.60
C ILE A 17 22.67 7.27 12.77
N ALA A 18 22.55 6.05 13.27
CA ALA A 18 21.66 5.72 14.38
C ALA A 18 22.02 6.50 15.65
N GLU A 19 23.31 6.68 15.95
CA GLU A 19 23.76 7.48 17.09
C GLU A 19 23.34 8.95 16.97
N ILE A 20 23.50 9.56 15.79
CA ILE A 20 23.09 10.94 15.54
C ILE A 20 21.56 11.10 15.65
N VAL A 21 20.80 10.22 15.01
CA VAL A 21 19.32 10.25 15.06
C VAL A 21 18.82 10.06 16.49
N SER A 22 19.41 9.16 17.26
CA SER A 22 19.09 8.97 18.68
C SER A 22 19.46 10.17 19.54
N LYS A 23 20.59 10.85 19.28
CA LYS A 23 20.95 12.08 20.00
C LYS A 23 19.98 13.23 19.71
N TRP A 24 19.53 13.38 18.47
CA TRP A 24 18.58 14.44 18.10
C TRP A 24 17.17 14.19 18.63
N THR A 25 16.71 12.95 18.62
CA THR A 25 15.35 12.60 19.03
C THR A 25 15.23 12.23 20.51
N GLY A 26 16.33 11.91 21.18
CA GLY A 26 16.36 11.35 22.52
C GLY A 26 15.89 9.88 22.61
N ILE A 27 15.60 9.23 21.47
CA ILE A 27 15.05 7.87 21.42
C ILE A 27 16.11 6.92 20.82
N PRO A 28 16.53 5.87 21.56
CA PRO A 28 17.43 4.84 21.01
C PRO A 28 16.82 4.14 19.79
N VAL A 29 17.56 4.06 18.67
CA VAL A 29 17.10 3.35 17.45
C VAL A 29 16.75 1.89 17.73
N SER A 30 17.47 1.23 18.64
CA SER A 30 17.15 -0.14 19.07
C SER A 30 15.77 -0.26 19.73
N LYS A 31 15.32 0.76 20.48
CA LYS A 31 13.97 0.80 21.06
C LYS A 31 12.90 1.02 19.98
N LEU A 32 13.19 1.82 18.94
CA LEU A 32 12.30 1.99 17.80
C LEU A 32 12.15 0.67 17.03
N GLN A 33 13.24 -0.05 16.79
CA GLN A 33 13.19 -1.36 16.12
C GLN A 33 12.44 -2.41 16.94
N GLN A 34 12.61 -2.42 18.27
CA GLN A 34 11.87 -3.33 19.14
C GLN A 34 10.37 -3.03 19.11
N SER A 35 9.97 -1.76 19.20
CA SER A 35 8.56 -1.39 19.17
C SER A 35 7.90 -1.66 17.81
N GLU A 36 8.63 -1.50 16.70
CA GLU A 36 8.15 -1.92 15.38
C GLU A 36 7.92 -3.43 15.29
N ARG A 37 8.83 -4.25 15.83
CA ARG A 37 8.65 -5.72 15.87
C ARG A 37 7.45 -6.14 16.71
N GLU A 38 7.29 -5.55 17.89
CA GLU A 38 6.13 -5.81 18.75
C GLU A 38 4.81 -5.43 18.05
N LYS A 39 4.77 -4.28 17.35
CA LYS A 39 3.60 -3.92 16.53
C LYS A 39 3.27 -4.99 15.49
N LEU A 40 4.27 -5.52 14.79
CA LEU A 40 4.03 -6.54 13.77
C LEU A 40 3.50 -7.86 14.36
N LEU A 41 3.93 -8.21 15.57
CA LEU A 41 3.47 -9.42 16.26
C LEU A 41 1.97 -9.38 16.59
N TYR A 42 1.45 -8.21 16.97
CA TYR A 42 0.05 -8.03 17.37
C TYR A 42 -0.84 -7.44 16.25
N LEU A 43 -0.31 -7.31 15.04
CA LEU A 43 -0.99 -6.66 13.92
C LEU A 43 -2.37 -7.28 13.63
N GLU A 44 -2.43 -8.60 13.44
CA GLU A 44 -3.67 -9.33 13.16
C GLU A 44 -4.72 -9.11 14.27
N GLU A 45 -4.32 -9.30 15.54
CA GLU A 45 -5.21 -9.13 16.69
C GLU A 45 -5.79 -7.72 16.77
N VAL A 46 -4.98 -6.68 16.51
CA VAL A 46 -5.44 -5.29 16.55
C VAL A 46 -6.39 -4.99 15.39
N LEU A 47 -6.14 -5.53 14.20
CA LEU A 47 -7.02 -5.35 13.05
C LEU A 47 -8.40 -6.00 13.29
N HIS A 48 -8.45 -7.22 13.86
CA HIS A 48 -9.71 -7.91 14.19
C HIS A 48 -10.58 -7.16 15.21
N LYS A 49 -9.98 -6.38 16.11
CA LYS A 49 -10.74 -5.58 17.09
C LYS A 49 -11.62 -4.52 16.43
N ARG A 50 -11.23 -4.03 15.24
CA ARG A 50 -11.95 -2.98 14.51
C ARG A 50 -12.69 -3.51 13.27
N VAL A 51 -12.20 -4.56 12.64
CA VAL A 51 -12.79 -5.13 11.42
C VAL A 51 -13.45 -6.47 11.73
N VAL A 52 -14.78 -6.46 11.81
CA VAL A 52 -15.60 -7.62 12.19
C VAL A 52 -16.06 -8.39 10.95
N GLY A 53 -16.01 -9.72 11.01
CA GLY A 53 -16.56 -10.60 9.98
C GLY A 53 -15.72 -10.70 8.71
N GLN A 54 -14.46 -10.24 8.74
CA GLN A 54 -13.55 -10.25 7.58
C GLN A 54 -12.24 -10.98 7.91
N ASP A 55 -12.34 -12.11 8.60
CA ASP A 55 -11.16 -12.80 9.15
C ASP A 55 -10.12 -13.19 8.07
N PRO A 56 -10.52 -13.72 6.90
CA PRO A 56 -9.56 -14.01 5.83
C PRO A 56 -8.84 -12.76 5.33
N ALA A 57 -9.52 -11.61 5.29
CA ALA A 57 -8.94 -10.35 4.83
C ALA A 57 -7.91 -9.80 5.84
N VAL A 58 -8.27 -9.80 7.12
CA VAL A 58 -7.39 -9.34 8.20
C VAL A 58 -6.11 -10.19 8.26
N LYS A 59 -6.27 -11.51 8.23
CA LYS A 59 -5.14 -12.45 8.24
C LYS A 59 -4.22 -12.26 7.04
N ALA A 60 -4.76 -12.20 5.82
CA ALA A 60 -3.96 -12.01 4.62
C ALA A 60 -3.14 -10.71 4.64
N VAL A 61 -3.74 -9.61 5.12
CA VAL A 61 -3.03 -8.32 5.29
C VAL A 61 -1.90 -8.45 6.31
N ALA A 62 -2.17 -9.04 7.47
CA ALA A 62 -1.17 -9.20 8.52
C ALA A 62 0.02 -10.06 8.05
N GLU A 63 -0.25 -11.21 7.43
CA GLU A 63 0.77 -12.11 6.92
C GLU A 63 1.64 -11.45 5.85
N ALA A 64 1.04 -10.74 4.88
CA ALA A 64 1.80 -10.07 3.82
C ALA A 64 2.76 -9.00 4.37
N ILE A 65 2.30 -8.21 5.34
CA ILE A 65 3.11 -7.16 5.98
C ILE A 65 4.23 -7.79 6.82
N GLN A 66 3.92 -8.85 7.57
CA GLN A 66 4.93 -9.58 8.34
C GLN A 66 6.01 -10.18 7.43
N ARG A 67 5.63 -10.81 6.30
CA ARG A 67 6.60 -11.34 5.31
C ARG A 67 7.55 -10.26 4.81
N SER A 68 7.01 -9.10 4.44
CA SER A 68 7.81 -7.97 3.96
C SER A 68 8.80 -7.48 5.02
N ARG A 69 8.33 -7.31 6.27
CA ARG A 69 9.17 -6.83 7.37
C ARG A 69 10.17 -7.88 7.88
N ALA A 70 9.93 -9.16 7.61
CA ALA A 70 10.90 -10.23 7.83
C ALA A 70 12.01 -10.26 6.76
N GLY A 71 11.96 -9.38 5.74
CA GLY A 71 12.92 -9.35 4.64
C GLY A 71 12.72 -10.48 3.62
N LEU A 72 11.51 -11.07 3.58
CA LEU A 72 11.15 -12.12 2.64
C LEU A 72 10.55 -11.56 1.33
N SER A 73 10.33 -10.25 1.26
CA SER A 73 9.90 -9.52 0.07
C SER A 73 11.03 -8.65 -0.48
N ASP A 74 10.90 -8.22 -1.74
CA ASP A 74 11.86 -7.28 -2.36
C ASP A 74 11.86 -5.93 -1.61
N PRO A 75 13.01 -5.48 -1.07
CA PRO A 75 13.10 -4.20 -0.35
C PRO A 75 12.91 -2.96 -1.24
N HIS A 76 12.92 -3.11 -2.56
CA HIS A 76 12.69 -2.01 -3.50
C HIS A 76 11.21 -1.82 -3.83
N ARG A 77 10.33 -2.74 -3.45
CA ARG A 77 8.89 -2.64 -3.67
C ARG A 77 8.20 -2.01 -2.45
N PRO A 78 6.93 -1.56 -2.56
CA PRO A 78 6.13 -1.17 -1.40
C PRO A 78 6.09 -2.30 -0.35
N ILE A 79 5.79 -1.95 0.90
CA ILE A 79 5.73 -2.92 2.02
C ILE A 79 4.82 -4.09 1.63
N ALA A 80 3.64 -3.78 1.09
CA ALA A 80 2.74 -4.76 0.50
C ALA A 80 1.76 -4.03 -0.42
N SER A 81 1.22 -4.77 -1.38
CA SER A 81 0.17 -4.30 -2.28
C SER A 81 -1.04 -5.22 -2.26
N PHE A 82 -2.24 -4.64 -2.15
CA PHE A 82 -3.48 -5.37 -1.99
C PHE A 82 -4.55 -4.92 -2.99
N MET A 83 -5.30 -5.87 -3.53
CA MET A 83 -6.57 -5.62 -4.22
C MET A 83 -7.73 -6.09 -3.34
N PHE A 84 -8.45 -5.14 -2.74
CA PHE A 84 -9.64 -5.37 -1.92
C PHE A 84 -10.89 -5.40 -2.80
N MET A 85 -11.49 -6.58 -2.93
CA MET A 85 -12.65 -6.80 -3.80
C MET A 85 -13.89 -7.09 -2.95
N GLY A 86 -15.00 -6.43 -3.24
CA GLY A 86 -16.25 -6.61 -2.51
C GLY A 86 -17.26 -5.51 -2.79
N PRO A 87 -18.52 -5.62 -2.36
CA PRO A 87 -19.46 -4.50 -2.42
C PRO A 87 -19.05 -3.36 -1.47
N THR A 88 -19.70 -2.21 -1.58
CA THR A 88 -19.52 -1.10 -0.62
C THR A 88 -20.03 -1.48 0.76
N GLY A 89 -19.44 -0.92 1.82
CA GLY A 89 -19.92 -1.10 3.20
C GLY A 89 -19.41 -2.35 3.93
N VAL A 90 -18.70 -3.27 3.26
CA VAL A 90 -18.15 -4.51 3.88
C VAL A 90 -16.87 -4.32 4.69
N GLY A 91 -16.38 -3.09 4.86
CA GLY A 91 -15.22 -2.80 5.71
C GLY A 91 -13.87 -2.60 5.01
N LYS A 92 -13.81 -2.57 3.66
CA LYS A 92 -12.57 -2.31 2.89
C LYS A 92 -11.79 -1.09 3.39
N THR A 93 -12.49 0.06 3.45
CA THR A 93 -11.90 1.33 3.89
C THR A 93 -11.56 1.34 5.38
N GLU A 94 -12.34 0.62 6.20
CA GLU A 94 -12.10 0.54 7.65
C GLU A 94 -10.83 -0.26 7.96
N LEU A 95 -10.57 -1.34 7.22
CA LEU A 95 -9.32 -2.09 7.30
C LEU A 95 -8.13 -1.20 6.92
N ALA A 96 -8.24 -0.43 5.84
CA ALA A 96 -7.19 0.51 5.43
C ALA A 96 -6.92 1.60 6.48
N LYS A 97 -7.96 2.19 7.07
CA LYS A 97 -7.85 3.18 8.15
C LYS A 97 -7.20 2.61 9.40
N THR A 98 -7.65 1.43 9.82
CA THR A 98 -7.11 0.74 11.00
C THR A 98 -5.64 0.42 10.80
N LEU A 99 -5.28 -0.05 9.60
CA LEU A 99 -3.90 -0.33 9.25
C LEU A 99 -3.02 0.91 9.30
N ALA A 100 -3.47 2.03 8.73
CA ALA A 100 -2.74 3.29 8.76
C ALA A 100 -2.52 3.79 10.19
N SER A 101 -3.58 3.81 10.99
CA SER A 101 -3.54 4.21 12.39
C SER A 101 -2.55 3.38 13.20
N TYR A 102 -2.57 2.06 13.02
CA TYR A 102 -1.74 1.17 13.82
C TYR A 102 -0.27 1.15 13.38
N MET A 103 -0.02 1.01 12.07
CA MET A 103 1.34 0.95 11.54
C MET A 103 2.06 2.29 11.70
N PHE A 104 1.38 3.39 11.37
CA PHE A 104 1.99 4.72 11.26
C PHE A 104 1.58 5.67 12.40
N ASN A 105 0.90 5.18 13.43
CA ASN A 105 0.46 5.94 14.61
C ASN A 105 -0.50 7.10 14.34
N THR A 106 -1.11 7.16 13.15
CA THR A 106 -2.08 8.21 12.82
C THR A 106 -2.99 7.79 11.67
N GLU A 107 -4.29 8.08 11.78
CA GLU A 107 -5.25 7.87 10.69
C GLU A 107 -4.97 8.78 9.49
N GLU A 108 -4.32 9.93 9.71
CA GLU A 108 -3.90 10.82 8.63
C GLU A 108 -2.86 10.17 7.70
N ALA A 109 -2.20 9.08 8.11
CA ALA A 109 -1.29 8.33 7.25
C ALA A 109 -2.03 7.57 6.15
N LEU A 110 -3.37 7.55 6.18
CA LEU A 110 -4.18 7.10 5.07
C LEU A 110 -4.32 8.22 4.03
N VAL A 111 -3.72 8.01 2.86
CA VAL A 111 -3.89 8.86 1.69
C VAL A 111 -4.92 8.19 0.79
N ARG A 112 -6.11 8.78 0.67
CA ARG A 112 -7.17 8.25 -0.19
C ARG A 112 -7.22 9.01 -1.51
N ILE A 113 -7.28 8.28 -2.61
CA ILE A 113 -7.41 8.81 -3.96
C ILE A 113 -8.55 8.07 -4.65
N ASP A 114 -9.57 8.81 -5.08
CA ASP A 114 -10.71 8.28 -5.81
C ASP A 114 -10.37 8.15 -7.31
N MET A 115 -10.36 6.93 -7.84
CA MET A 115 -10.02 6.67 -9.24
C MET A 115 -11.11 7.11 -10.22
N SER A 116 -12.33 7.40 -9.75
CA SER A 116 -13.35 8.06 -10.56
C SER A 116 -12.95 9.48 -10.97
N GLU A 117 -12.08 10.17 -10.22
CA GLU A 117 -11.52 11.47 -10.64
C GLU A 117 -10.48 11.35 -11.78
N TYR A 118 -10.04 10.13 -12.08
CA TYR A 118 -8.96 9.82 -13.02
C TYR A 118 -9.45 9.00 -14.23
N MET A 119 -10.75 9.04 -14.52
CA MET A 119 -11.37 8.39 -15.68
C MET A 119 -10.90 8.98 -17.02
N GLU A 120 -10.55 10.26 -17.03
CA GLU A 120 -10.16 10.99 -18.23
C GLU A 120 -8.64 11.05 -18.39
N LYS A 121 -8.15 10.94 -19.62
CA LYS A 121 -6.71 10.95 -19.92
C LYS A 121 -5.98 12.18 -19.36
N HIS A 122 -6.60 13.36 -19.43
CA HIS A 122 -6.00 14.59 -18.92
C HIS A 122 -5.95 14.66 -17.38
N ALA A 123 -6.78 13.88 -16.68
CA ALA A 123 -6.73 13.84 -15.22
C ALA A 123 -5.53 13.04 -14.71
N VAL A 124 -5.00 12.10 -15.50
CA VAL A 124 -3.83 11.26 -15.13
C VAL A 124 -2.61 12.12 -14.77
N SER A 125 -2.39 13.23 -15.49
CA SER A 125 -1.29 14.13 -15.16
C SER A 125 -1.47 14.82 -13.80
N ARG A 126 -2.67 14.92 -13.24
CA ARG A 126 -2.83 15.45 -11.87
C ARG A 126 -2.24 14.51 -10.80
N LEU A 127 -2.12 13.21 -11.10
CA LEU A 127 -1.60 12.22 -10.15
C LEU A 127 -0.08 12.40 -9.92
N ILE A 128 0.67 12.64 -11.01
CA ILE A 128 2.15 12.74 -11.02
C ILE A 128 2.66 14.16 -11.38
N GLY A 129 1.75 15.10 -11.62
CA GLY A 129 2.02 16.49 -12.00
C GLY A 129 1.93 16.71 -13.50
N ALA A 130 1.47 17.91 -13.89
CA ALA A 130 1.39 18.31 -15.29
C ALA A 130 2.80 18.45 -15.88
N PRO A 131 3.03 18.14 -17.17
CA PRO A 131 4.32 18.36 -17.81
C PRO A 131 4.64 19.86 -17.98
N PRO A 132 5.92 20.23 -18.22
CA PRO A 132 6.32 21.62 -18.45
C PRO A 132 5.47 22.30 -19.55
N GLY A 133 4.93 23.48 -19.25
CA GLY A 133 4.10 24.26 -20.18
C GLY A 133 2.58 24.06 -20.06
N TYR A 134 2.11 23.23 -19.11
CA TYR A 134 0.70 23.05 -18.81
C TYR A 134 0.29 23.72 -17.48
N VAL A 135 -0.99 24.09 -17.36
CA VAL A 135 -1.55 24.63 -16.10
C VAL A 135 -1.41 23.58 -14.99
N GLY A 136 -0.92 23.99 -13.81
CA GLY A 136 -0.67 23.09 -12.68
C GLY A 136 0.73 22.46 -12.66
N TYR A 137 1.65 22.86 -13.56
CA TYR A 137 3.04 22.39 -13.56
C TYR A 137 3.76 22.61 -12.22
N GLU A 138 3.51 23.74 -11.56
CA GLU A 138 4.17 24.09 -10.29
C GLU A 138 3.58 23.39 -9.06
N GLU A 139 2.36 22.84 -9.15
CA GLU A 139 1.65 22.25 -8.01
C GLU A 139 2.13 20.83 -7.67
N GLY A 140 2.91 20.19 -8.57
CA GLY A 140 3.32 18.79 -8.45
C GLY A 140 2.14 17.82 -8.59
N GLY A 141 2.42 16.52 -8.57
CA GLY A 141 1.35 15.50 -8.59
C GLY A 141 0.73 15.27 -7.22
N GLN A 142 -0.59 15.09 -7.18
CA GLN A 142 -1.32 14.81 -5.93
C GLN A 142 -0.76 13.60 -5.19
N LEU A 143 -0.43 12.52 -5.91
CA LEU A 143 0.16 11.31 -5.31
C LEU A 143 1.62 11.54 -4.95
N THR A 144 2.42 12.04 -5.91
CA THR A 144 3.86 12.19 -5.74
C THR A 144 4.21 13.20 -4.64
N GLU A 145 3.50 14.32 -4.53
CA GLU A 145 3.74 15.30 -3.46
C GLU A 145 3.31 14.79 -2.08
N THR A 146 2.18 14.11 -2.01
CA THR A 146 1.69 13.54 -0.74
C THR A 146 2.68 12.52 -0.20
N VAL A 147 3.14 11.58 -1.04
CA VAL A 147 4.10 10.54 -0.63
C VAL A 147 5.49 11.13 -0.36
N ARG A 148 5.92 12.15 -1.13
CA ARG A 148 7.17 12.87 -0.85
C ARG A 148 7.16 13.54 0.53
N ARG A 149 6.02 14.11 0.94
CA ARG A 149 5.86 14.75 2.26
C ARG A 149 5.66 13.72 3.38
N ARG A 150 5.04 12.58 3.08
CA ARG A 150 4.76 11.50 4.03
C ARG A 150 5.10 10.13 3.41
N PRO A 151 6.37 9.71 3.46
CA PRO A 151 6.81 8.45 2.83
C PRO A 151 6.29 7.18 3.53
N TYR A 152 5.82 7.31 4.78
CA TYR A 152 5.24 6.24 5.59
C TYR A 152 3.72 6.42 5.61
N ALA A 153 3.04 5.71 4.72
CA ALA A 153 1.62 5.90 4.49
C ALA A 153 0.93 4.64 3.96
N VAL A 154 -0.37 4.52 4.22
CA VAL A 154 -1.26 3.62 3.46
C VAL A 154 -1.85 4.45 2.33
N ILE A 155 -1.62 4.04 1.09
CA ILE A 155 -2.20 4.69 -0.09
C ILE A 155 -3.39 3.86 -0.56
N LEU A 156 -4.59 4.42 -0.43
CA LEU A 156 -5.85 3.81 -0.80
C LEU A 156 -6.36 4.38 -2.13
N PHE A 157 -6.31 3.57 -3.18
CA PHE A 157 -6.90 3.86 -4.48
C PHE A 157 -8.30 3.25 -4.55
N ASP A 158 -9.32 4.09 -4.45
CA ASP A 158 -10.71 3.65 -4.42
C ASP A 158 -11.26 3.47 -5.84
N GLU A 159 -12.07 2.44 -6.07
CA GLU A 159 -12.74 2.15 -7.36
C GLU A 159 -11.79 2.05 -8.56
N ILE A 160 -10.73 1.26 -8.42
CA ILE A 160 -9.64 1.16 -9.42
C ILE A 160 -10.09 0.78 -10.84
N GLU A 161 -11.22 0.08 -10.98
CA GLU A 161 -11.82 -0.23 -12.28
C GLU A 161 -12.30 0.99 -13.07
N LYS A 162 -12.44 2.15 -12.42
CA LYS A 162 -12.85 3.41 -13.06
C LYS A 162 -11.66 4.18 -13.64
N ALA A 163 -10.44 3.89 -13.21
CA ALA A 163 -9.25 4.61 -13.66
C ALA A 163 -9.05 4.52 -15.18
N HIS A 164 -8.58 5.61 -15.78
CA HIS A 164 -8.10 5.57 -17.15
C HIS A 164 -6.93 4.57 -17.29
N SER A 165 -6.85 3.90 -18.43
CA SER A 165 -5.80 2.89 -18.71
C SER A 165 -4.36 3.39 -18.50
N ASP A 166 -4.08 4.67 -18.79
CA ASP A 166 -2.76 5.28 -18.59
C ASP A 166 -2.34 5.36 -17.10
N VAL A 167 -3.27 5.32 -16.14
CA VAL A 167 -2.95 5.29 -14.70
C VAL A 167 -2.21 4.00 -14.34
N PHE A 168 -2.51 2.89 -15.01
CA PHE A 168 -1.86 1.59 -14.76
C PHE A 168 -0.36 1.60 -15.06
N ASN A 169 0.11 2.49 -15.94
CA ASN A 169 1.56 2.67 -16.17
C ASN A 169 2.26 3.25 -14.93
N VAL A 170 1.57 4.10 -14.16
CA VAL A 170 2.07 4.62 -12.88
C VAL A 170 2.06 3.52 -11.83
N PHE A 171 0.99 2.72 -11.77
CA PHE A 171 0.91 1.58 -10.86
C PHE A 171 2.01 0.55 -11.11
N LEU A 172 2.32 0.22 -12.36
CA LEU A 172 3.41 -0.69 -12.68
C LEU A 172 4.75 -0.20 -12.13
N GLN A 173 5.07 1.09 -12.27
CA GLN A 173 6.29 1.67 -11.69
C GLN A 173 6.30 1.61 -10.15
N ILE A 174 5.17 1.90 -9.51
CA ILE A 174 5.05 1.80 -8.05
C ILE A 174 5.20 0.36 -7.58
N LEU A 175 4.54 -0.58 -8.24
CA LEU A 175 4.48 -1.97 -7.80
C LEU A 175 5.76 -2.75 -8.14
N ASP A 176 6.48 -2.37 -9.20
CA ASP A 176 7.74 -3.03 -9.61
C ASP A 176 8.96 -2.38 -8.98
N ASP A 177 9.13 -1.07 -9.13
CA ASP A 177 10.35 -0.36 -8.75
C ASP A 177 10.20 0.39 -7.41
N GLY A 178 8.99 0.41 -6.83
CA GLY A 178 8.68 1.16 -5.62
C GLY A 178 8.94 2.65 -5.77
N ARG A 179 8.98 3.19 -7.00
CA ARG A 179 9.35 4.57 -7.27
C ARG A 179 8.58 5.11 -8.46
N VAL A 180 8.31 6.41 -8.44
CA VAL A 180 7.75 7.14 -9.58
C VAL A 180 8.53 8.43 -9.77
N THR A 181 8.87 8.74 -11.00
CA THR A 181 9.41 10.05 -11.37
C THR A 181 8.27 10.97 -11.75
N ASP A 182 8.16 12.10 -11.07
CA ASP A 182 7.16 13.12 -11.37
C ASP A 182 7.52 13.93 -12.62
N SER A 183 6.59 14.76 -13.06
CA SER A 183 6.75 15.64 -14.22
C SER A 183 7.86 16.69 -14.10
N GLN A 184 8.37 16.94 -12.89
CA GLN A 184 9.50 17.82 -12.61
C GLN A 184 10.84 17.06 -12.54
N GLY A 185 10.84 15.75 -12.83
CA GLY A 185 12.02 14.90 -12.80
C GLY A 185 12.42 14.43 -11.40
N ARG A 186 11.59 14.66 -10.37
CA ARG A 186 11.87 14.24 -9.00
C ARG A 186 11.38 12.81 -8.81
N THR A 187 12.24 11.96 -8.27
CA THR A 187 11.89 10.56 -7.99
C THR A 187 11.37 10.43 -6.56
N VAL A 188 10.17 9.87 -6.41
CA VAL A 188 9.50 9.64 -5.13
C VAL A 188 9.49 8.15 -4.81
N SER A 189 9.86 7.80 -3.57
CA SER A 189 9.93 6.41 -3.11
C SER A 189 8.64 5.99 -2.39
N PHE A 190 8.16 4.80 -2.73
CA PHE A 190 7.00 4.11 -2.18
C PHE A 190 7.38 2.88 -1.35
N THR A 191 8.68 2.60 -1.17
CA THR A 191 9.20 1.45 -0.40
C THR A 191 8.70 1.37 1.05
N ASN A 192 8.29 2.50 1.64
CA ASN A 192 7.74 2.58 3.00
C ASN A 192 6.21 2.71 3.03
N THR A 193 5.54 2.46 1.91
CA THR A 193 4.09 2.56 1.79
C THR A 193 3.43 1.19 1.74
N VAL A 194 2.16 1.13 2.15
CA VAL A 194 1.27 0.01 1.84
C VAL A 194 0.30 0.49 0.76
N ILE A 195 0.20 -0.23 -0.34
CA ILE A 195 -0.70 0.10 -1.44
C ILE A 195 -1.97 -0.73 -1.32
N ILE A 196 -3.13 -0.08 -1.25
CA ILE A 196 -4.42 -0.74 -1.25
C ILE A 196 -5.23 -0.19 -2.41
N MET A 197 -5.73 -1.08 -3.26
CA MET A 197 -6.67 -0.76 -4.32
C MET A 197 -8.01 -1.39 -3.95
N THR A 198 -9.11 -0.65 -4.05
CA THR A 198 -10.44 -1.23 -3.88
C THR A 198 -11.10 -1.41 -5.23
N SER A 199 -11.93 -2.45 -5.34
CA SER A 199 -12.77 -2.67 -6.49
C SER A 199 -14.12 -3.24 -6.11
N ASN A 200 -15.17 -2.80 -6.80
CA ASN A 200 -16.50 -3.37 -6.67
C ASN A 200 -16.77 -4.45 -7.75
N VAL A 201 -15.77 -4.76 -8.57
CA VAL A 201 -15.83 -5.81 -9.60
C VAL A 201 -16.16 -7.16 -8.97
N GLY A 202 -17.09 -7.88 -9.60
CA GLY A 202 -17.50 -9.21 -9.16
C GLY A 202 -18.35 -9.23 -7.88
N SER A 203 -18.73 -8.07 -7.34
CA SER A 203 -19.55 -7.97 -6.13
C SER A 203 -20.91 -8.71 -6.23
N GLN A 204 -21.46 -8.83 -7.43
CA GLN A 204 -22.67 -9.62 -7.69
C GLN A 204 -22.51 -11.10 -7.34
N TYR A 205 -21.30 -11.66 -7.43
CA TYR A 205 -21.05 -13.06 -7.05
C TYR A 205 -20.95 -13.24 -5.55
N ILE A 206 -20.64 -12.17 -4.81
CA ILE A 206 -20.54 -12.17 -3.36
C ILE A 206 -21.94 -12.10 -2.75
N LEU A 207 -22.82 -11.28 -3.32
CA LEU A 207 -24.19 -11.06 -2.82
C LEU A 207 -25.15 -12.24 -3.07
N ASN A 208 -24.91 -13.08 -4.08
CA ASN A 208 -25.84 -14.13 -4.50
C ASN A 208 -25.58 -15.50 -3.83
N THR A 209 -24.97 -15.54 -2.64
CA THR A 209 -24.57 -16.78 -1.97
C THR A 209 -25.55 -17.14 -0.85
N ASP A 210 -26.79 -17.51 -1.22
CA ASP A 210 -27.84 -17.94 -0.29
C ASP A 210 -28.03 -19.46 -0.30
N ASP A 211 -26.94 -20.23 -0.40
CA ASP A 211 -27.03 -21.70 -0.36
C ASP A 211 -26.36 -22.24 0.92
N ASP A 212 -27.14 -22.33 2.00
CA ASP A 212 -26.77 -22.85 3.32
C ASP A 212 -26.27 -24.31 3.30
N THR A 213 -26.39 -24.99 2.16
CA THR A 213 -26.01 -26.40 2.01
C THR A 213 -24.53 -26.61 1.73
N THR A 214 -23.80 -25.56 1.29
CA THR A 214 -22.37 -25.65 0.95
C THR A 214 -21.50 -25.28 2.14
N PRO A 215 -20.42 -26.03 2.46
CA PRO A 215 -19.45 -25.62 3.47
C PRO A 215 -18.90 -24.21 3.17
N LYS A 216 -18.88 -23.34 4.19
CA LYS A 216 -18.51 -21.93 4.04
C LYS A 216 -17.15 -21.70 3.35
N GLU A 217 -16.17 -22.56 3.61
CA GLU A 217 -14.85 -22.49 2.97
C GLU A 217 -14.93 -22.77 1.46
N LEU A 218 -15.67 -23.81 1.06
CA LEU A 218 -15.84 -24.17 -0.35
C LEU A 218 -16.65 -23.09 -1.10
N ALA A 219 -17.66 -22.51 -0.44
CA ALA A 219 -18.39 -21.37 -0.96
C ALA A 219 -17.47 -20.16 -1.17
N TYR A 220 -16.63 -19.82 -0.18
CA TYR A 220 -15.69 -18.71 -0.28
C TYR A 220 -14.69 -18.89 -1.43
N GLU A 221 -14.09 -20.07 -1.57
CA GLU A 221 -13.15 -20.34 -2.67
C GLU A 221 -13.83 -20.21 -4.04
N THR A 222 -15.07 -20.70 -4.16
CA THR A 222 -15.86 -20.56 -5.40
C THR A 222 -16.16 -19.10 -5.73
N ILE A 223 -16.57 -18.31 -4.73
CA ILE A 223 -16.81 -16.87 -4.91
C ILE A 223 -15.51 -16.18 -5.30
N LYS A 224 -14.41 -16.47 -4.58
CA LYS A 224 -13.10 -15.88 -4.84
C LYS A 224 -12.65 -16.14 -6.27
N GLN A 225 -12.82 -17.37 -6.78
CA GLN A 225 -12.53 -17.69 -8.17
C GLN A 225 -13.36 -16.85 -9.15
N ARG A 226 -14.69 -16.74 -8.94
CA ARG A 226 -15.56 -15.95 -9.82
C ARG A 226 -15.21 -14.45 -9.82
N VAL A 227 -14.90 -13.90 -8.64
CA VAL A 227 -14.47 -12.51 -8.51
C VAL A 227 -13.12 -12.29 -9.21
N MET A 228 -12.18 -13.22 -9.07
CA MET A 228 -10.89 -13.16 -9.77
C MET A 228 -11.04 -13.26 -11.30
N ASP A 229 -11.95 -14.09 -11.79
CA ASP A 229 -12.22 -14.19 -13.23
C ASP A 229 -12.84 -12.90 -13.78
N ALA A 230 -13.75 -12.28 -13.02
CA ALA A 230 -14.26 -10.96 -13.35
C ALA A 230 -13.15 -9.90 -13.37
N ALA A 231 -12.25 -9.90 -12.37
CA ALA A 231 -11.11 -9.00 -12.35
C ALA A 231 -10.17 -9.19 -13.56
N ARG A 232 -9.90 -10.44 -13.96
CA ARG A 232 -9.08 -10.76 -15.15
C ARG A 232 -9.67 -10.26 -16.48
N SER A 233 -10.98 -10.09 -16.55
CA SER A 233 -11.64 -9.52 -17.73
C SER A 233 -11.48 -8.00 -17.86
N ILE A 234 -11.14 -7.32 -16.77
CA ILE A 234 -11.03 -5.85 -16.69
C ILE A 234 -9.56 -5.43 -16.66
N PHE A 235 -8.76 -6.08 -15.80
CA PHE A 235 -7.38 -5.71 -15.59
C PHE A 235 -6.44 -6.56 -16.44
N ARG A 236 -5.38 -5.92 -16.97
CA ARG A 236 -4.36 -6.59 -17.76
C ARG A 236 -3.53 -7.54 -16.88
N PRO A 237 -3.10 -8.71 -17.40
CA PRO A 237 -2.27 -9.65 -16.64
C PRO A 237 -0.99 -9.02 -16.07
N GLU A 238 -0.39 -8.07 -16.79
CA GLU A 238 0.83 -7.37 -16.35
C GLU A 238 0.63 -6.68 -14.99
N PHE A 239 -0.44 -5.89 -14.83
CA PHE A 239 -0.79 -5.27 -13.56
C PHE A 239 -1.17 -6.31 -12.52
N MET A 240 -1.94 -7.32 -12.91
CA MET A 240 -2.43 -8.30 -11.96
C MET A 240 -1.31 -9.10 -11.30
N ASN A 241 -0.27 -9.44 -12.06
CA ASN A 241 0.88 -10.18 -11.58
C ASN A 241 1.78 -9.35 -10.63
N ARG A 242 1.51 -8.05 -10.44
CA ARG A 242 2.27 -7.17 -9.54
C ARG A 242 1.59 -6.90 -8.20
N VAL A 243 0.32 -7.25 -8.07
CA VAL A 243 -0.39 -7.14 -6.80
C VAL A 243 -0.02 -8.36 -5.95
N ASP A 244 0.41 -8.15 -4.71
CA ASP A 244 0.87 -9.25 -3.86
C ASP A 244 -0.29 -10.13 -3.39
N GLU A 245 -1.43 -9.53 -3.05
CA GLU A 245 -2.59 -10.27 -2.53
C GLU A 245 -3.93 -9.74 -3.06
N TYR A 246 -4.79 -10.68 -3.46
CA TYR A 246 -6.17 -10.42 -3.85
C TYR A 246 -7.12 -10.88 -2.76
N ILE A 247 -7.80 -9.92 -2.13
CA ILE A 247 -8.57 -10.14 -0.91
C ILE A 247 -10.04 -9.89 -1.22
N VAL A 248 -10.84 -10.95 -1.15
CA VAL A 248 -12.29 -10.89 -1.33
C VAL A 248 -12.95 -10.76 0.03
N PHE A 249 -13.69 -9.65 0.21
CA PHE A 249 -14.46 -9.35 1.40
C PHE A 249 -15.80 -10.07 1.36
N GLN A 250 -16.23 -10.54 2.52
CA GLN A 250 -17.47 -11.29 2.70
C GLN A 250 -18.64 -10.32 2.96
N PRO A 251 -19.88 -10.69 2.58
CA PRO A 251 -21.06 -9.96 3.04
C PRO A 251 -21.20 -10.12 4.57
N LEU A 252 -21.72 -9.08 5.22
CA LEU A 252 -21.96 -9.04 6.66
C LEU A 252 -23.25 -9.79 7.05
#